data_AF-A0A3N4NUE2-F1
#
_entry.id   AF-A0A3N4NUE2-F1
#
_cell.length_a   1.000
_cell.length_b   1.000
_cell.length_c   1.000
_cell.angle_alpha   90.00
_cell.angle_beta   90.00
_cell.angle_gamma   90.00
#
_symmetry.space_group_name_H-M   'P 1'
#
loop_
_entity.id
_entity.type
_entity.pdbx_description
1 polymer ?
#
loop_
_entity_poly.entity_id
_entity_poly.type
_entity_poly.pdbx_seq_one_letter_code
_entity_poly.pdbx_strand_id
1 'polypeptide(L)'
;MKIAALILSLYLLFKPMIPLLEYAAFYDYIKNELCVNKDIPESTCDGKCYLAKQLAKASDSEKDNEKDHSFIVEYSIVFFQKIIINCLFPFSTELTNKLIATYNKIYKFHYINTIFHPPII
;
A
#
# COMPACT_ATOMS: atom_id res chain seq x y z
N MET A 1 11.54 29.02 -33.03
CA MET A 1 10.66 28.98 -31.84
C MET A 1 9.95 27.64 -31.66
N LYS A 2 9.31 27.06 -32.68
CA LYS A 2 8.61 25.75 -32.57
C LYS A 2 9.51 24.57 -32.18
N ILE A 3 10.73 24.49 -32.74
CA ILE A 3 11.69 23.41 -32.43
C ILE A 3 12.14 23.47 -30.95
N ALA A 4 12.41 24.66 -30.43
CA ALA A 4 12.77 24.83 -29.02
C ALA A 4 11.64 24.40 -28.08
N ALA A 5 10.39 24.71 -28.42
CA ALA A 5 9.22 24.26 -27.67
C ALA A 5 9.05 22.73 -27.71
N LEU A 6 9.32 22.10 -28.86
CA LEU A 6 9.31 20.64 -28.99
C LEU A 6 10.40 19.97 -28.13
N ILE A 7 11.63 20.50 -28.14
CA ILE A 7 12.73 19.98 -27.31
C ILE A 7 12.41 20.14 -25.83
N LEU A 8 11.86 21.28 -25.41
CA LEU A 8 11.46 21.53 -24.02
C LEU A 8 10.33 20.60 -23.57
N SER A 9 9.33 20.39 -24.42
CA SER A 9 8.23 19.45 -24.15
C SER A 9 8.75 18.02 -24.00
N LEU A 10 9.67 17.60 -24.87
CA LEU A 10 10.30 16.28 -24.79
C LEU A 10 11.10 16.11 -23.49
N TYR A 11 11.88 17.12 -23.11
CA TYR A 11 12.66 17.10 -21.88
C TYR A 11 11.78 16.95 -20.63
N LEU A 12 10.67 17.68 -20.56
CA LEU A 12 9.73 17.58 -19.44
C LEU A 12 9.09 16.18 -19.32
N LEU A 13 8.82 15.53 -20.45
CA LEU A 13 8.28 14.16 -20.48
C LEU A 13 9.31 13.11 -20.01
N PHE A 14 10.58 13.29 -20.33
CA PHE A 14 11.65 12.35 -19.94
C PHE A 14 12.27 12.63 -18.57
N LYS A 15 12.05 13.81 -17.99
CA LYS A 15 12.49 14.18 -16.64
C LYS A 15 12.25 13.08 -15.57
N PRO A 16 11.06 12.44 -15.46
CA PRO A 16 10.83 11.38 -14.47
C PRO A 16 11.59 10.07 -14.73
N MET A 17 12.14 9.87 -15.94
CA MET A 17 12.92 8.67 -16.28
C MET A 17 14.39 8.77 -15.87
N ILE A 18 14.89 9.96 -15.54
CA ILE A 18 16.30 10.21 -15.19
C ILE A 18 16.79 9.30 -14.04
N PRO A 19 16.06 9.16 -12.90
CA PRO A 19 16.52 8.32 -11.78
C PRO A 19 16.60 6.83 -12.13
N LEU A 20 15.75 6.36 -13.05
CA LEU A 20 15.75 4.98 -13.53
C LEU A 20 16.96 4.70 -14.42
N LEU A 21 17.31 5.68 -15.27
CA LEU A 21 18.46 5.58 -16.15
C LEU A 21 19.78 5.58 -15.37
N GLU A 22 19.89 6.44 -14.34
CA GLU A 22 21.04 6.49 -13.43
C GLU A 22 21.18 5.17 -12.66
N TYR A 23 20.07 4.60 -12.19
CA TYR A 23 20.06 3.31 -11.52
C TYR A 23 20.50 2.15 -12.43
N ALA A 24 20.05 2.13 -13.69
CA ALA A 24 20.45 1.11 -14.64
C ALA A 24 21.93 1.23 -15.07
N ALA A 25 22.42 2.45 -15.28
CA ALA A 25 23.79 2.70 -15.70
C ALA A 25 24.83 2.41 -14.60
N PHE A 26 24.49 2.69 -13.34
CA PHE A 26 25.39 2.54 -12.19
C PHE A 26 24.91 1.47 -11.20
N TYR A 27 24.20 0.45 -11.69
CA TYR A 27 23.59 -0.57 -10.84
C TYR A 27 24.57 -1.22 -9.86
N ASP A 28 25.74 -1.66 -10.34
CA ASP A 28 26.74 -2.32 -9.51
C ASP A 28 27.29 -1.40 -8.42
N TYR A 29 27.56 -0.14 -8.76
CA TYR A 29 28.03 0.86 -7.80
C TYR A 29 26.96 1.18 -6.75
N ILE A 30 25.71 1.37 -7.18
CA ILE A 30 24.60 1.67 -6.29
C ILE A 30 24.34 0.50 -5.33
N LYS A 31 24.38 -0.73 -5.84
CA LYS A 31 24.18 -1.94 -5.04
C LYS A 31 25.28 -2.15 -4.01
N ASN A 32 26.54 -1.95 -4.39
CA ASN A 32 27.69 -2.28 -3.53
C ASN A 32 28.09 -1.14 -2.56
N GLU A 33 27.95 0.11 -2.98
CA GLU A 33 28.46 1.26 -2.22
C GLU A 33 27.38 2.13 -1.57
N LEU A 34 26.23 2.30 -2.23
CA LEU A 34 25.16 3.23 -1.80
C LEU A 34 23.98 2.54 -1.11
N CYS A 35 23.94 1.21 -1.10
CA CYS A 35 22.89 0.43 -0.45
C CYS A 35 23.05 0.46 1.09
N VAL A 36 21.98 0.85 1.79
CA VAL A 36 21.98 0.92 3.27
C VAL A 36 22.09 -0.47 3.91
N ASN A 37 21.61 -1.51 3.22
CA ASN A 37 21.53 -2.88 3.75
C ASN A 37 22.64 -3.80 3.20
N LYS A 38 23.77 -3.25 2.76
CA LYS A 38 24.86 -4.02 2.12
C LYS A 38 25.46 -5.09 3.03
N ASP A 39 25.45 -4.86 4.35
CA ASP A 39 26.03 -5.77 5.34
C ASP A 39 25.10 -6.93 5.73
N ILE A 40 23.90 -7.00 5.13
CA ILE A 40 22.93 -8.07 5.36
C ILE A 40 23.05 -9.08 4.21
N PRO A 41 23.63 -10.28 4.45
CA PRO A 41 23.97 -11.25 3.41
C PRO A 41 22.76 -11.85 2.67
N GLU A 42 21.54 -11.67 3.19
CA GLU A 42 20.28 -12.13 2.57
C GLU A 42 19.36 -10.95 2.16
N SER A 43 19.89 -9.74 2.02
CA SER A 43 19.05 -8.60 1.65
C SER A 43 18.63 -8.64 0.18
N THR A 44 17.32 -8.59 -0.06
CA THR A 44 16.70 -8.48 -1.42
C THR A 44 16.65 -7.03 -1.93
N CYS A 45 17.44 -6.15 -1.30
CA CYS A 45 17.38 -4.71 -1.54
C CYS A 45 17.97 -4.36 -2.91
N ASP A 46 19.12 -4.91 -3.29
CA ASP A 46 19.73 -4.69 -4.60
C ASP A 46 19.87 -3.20 -5.02
N GLY A 47 20.02 -2.28 -4.07
CA GLY A 47 20.06 -0.82 -4.34
C GLY A 47 18.69 -0.14 -4.47
N LYS A 48 17.57 -0.86 -4.31
CA LYS A 48 16.20 -0.31 -4.37
C LYS A 48 15.93 0.76 -3.32
N CYS A 49 16.59 0.71 -2.16
CA CYS A 49 16.48 1.75 -1.14
C CYS A 49 16.98 3.11 -1.63
N TYR A 50 18.08 3.12 -2.41
CA TYR A 50 18.62 4.33 -3.01
C TYR A 50 17.68 4.86 -4.10
N LEU A 51 17.19 3.96 -4.97
CA LEU A 51 16.24 4.32 -6.03
C LEU A 51 14.95 4.93 -5.45
N ALA A 52 14.38 4.32 -4.40
CA ALA A 52 13.18 4.84 -3.73
C ALA A 52 13.40 6.26 -3.17
N LYS A 53 14.59 6.53 -2.61
CA LYS A 53 14.95 7.87 -2.11
C LYS A 53 15.07 8.90 -3.24
N GLN A 54 15.65 8.53 -4.38
CA GLN A 54 15.77 9.42 -5.54
C GLN A 54 14.41 9.71 -6.17
N LEU A 55 13.51 8.71 -6.23
CA LEU A 55 12.13 8.88 -6.70
C LEU A 55 11.32 9.80 -5.78
N ALA A 56 11.43 9.64 -4.46
CA ALA A 56 10.75 10.50 -3.49
C ALA A 56 11.22 11.96 -3.59
N LYS A 57 12.53 12.20 -3.73
CA LYS A 57 13.06 13.54 -3.96
C LYS A 57 12.56 14.17 -5.26
N ALA A 58 12.46 13.39 -6.33
CA ALA A 58 11.93 13.87 -7.60
C ALA A 58 10.46 14.30 -7.46
N SER A 59 9.65 13.57 -6.68
CA SER A 59 8.25 13.94 -6.41
C SER A 59 8.09 15.11 -5.43
N ASP A 60 8.93 15.23 -4.41
CA ASP A 60 8.79 16.29 -3.40
C ASP A 60 9.36 17.63 -3.86
N SER A 61 10.24 17.65 -4.87
CA SER A 61 10.72 18.89 -5.51
C SER A 61 9.60 19.76 -6.12
N GLU A 62 8.42 19.17 -6.35
CA GLU A 62 7.22 19.91 -6.79
C GLU A 62 6.42 20.48 -5.61
N LYS A 63 6.51 19.87 -4.41
CA LYS A 63 5.78 20.28 -3.21
C LYS A 63 6.46 21.35 -2.37
N ASP A 64 7.78 21.51 -2.48
CA ASP A 64 8.49 22.56 -1.74
C ASP A 64 8.14 23.99 -2.19
N ASN A 65 7.43 24.15 -3.32
CA ASN A 65 6.84 25.42 -3.75
C ASN A 65 5.45 25.70 -3.13
N GLU A 66 4.94 24.80 -2.28
CA GLU A 66 3.63 24.88 -1.62
C GLU A 66 3.75 25.04 -0.09
N LYS A 67 4.85 25.63 0.39
CA LYS A 67 4.89 26.13 1.77
C LYS A 67 3.99 27.37 1.86
N ASP A 68 2.76 27.16 2.33
CA ASP A 68 2.30 27.66 3.64
C ASP A 68 0.79 28.02 3.72
N HIS A 69 -0.10 27.29 3.05
CA HIS A 69 -1.56 27.47 3.23
C HIS A 69 -2.33 26.14 3.37
N SER A 70 -1.84 25.18 4.15
CA SER A 70 -2.70 24.08 4.60
C SER A 70 -3.37 24.48 5.93
N PHE A 71 -4.59 25.00 5.87
CA PHE A 71 -5.47 25.08 7.04
C PHE A 71 -5.69 23.65 7.56
N ILE A 72 -5.07 23.32 8.69
CA ILE A 72 -5.35 22.08 9.42
C ILE A 72 -6.72 22.27 10.07
N VAL A 73 -7.76 21.79 9.41
CA VAL A 73 -9.07 21.64 10.03
C VAL A 73 -9.06 20.30 10.74
N GLU A 74 -8.94 20.31 12.07
CA GLU A 74 -9.19 19.13 12.89
C GLU A 74 -10.69 18.78 12.81
N TYR A 75 -11.04 17.80 11.97
CA TYR A 75 -12.38 17.21 12.00
C TYR A 75 -12.44 16.18 13.12
N SER A 76 -13.07 16.54 14.24
CA SER A 76 -13.48 15.55 15.24
C SER A 76 -14.72 14.83 14.71
N ILE A 77 -14.65 13.50 14.60
CA ILE A 77 -15.81 12.68 14.20
C ILE A 77 -16.80 12.70 15.36
N VAL A 78 -17.80 13.60 15.31
CA VAL A 78 -18.82 13.76 16.36
C VAL A 78 -19.77 12.57 16.43
N PHE A 79 -19.88 11.79 15.35
CA PHE A 79 -20.80 10.65 15.28
C PHE A 79 -20.28 9.55 14.36
N PHE A 80 -20.30 8.31 14.84
CA PHE A 80 -20.02 7.10 14.08
C PHE A 80 -21.12 6.07 14.33
N GLN A 81 -21.75 5.56 13.26
CA GLN A 81 -22.70 4.46 13.33
C GLN A 81 -22.21 3.29 12.49
N LYS A 82 -22.01 2.14 13.14
CA LYS A 82 -21.72 0.88 12.45
C LYS A 82 -22.98 0.38 11.77
N ILE A 83 -23.02 0.42 10.44
CA ILE A 83 -24.11 -0.17 9.67
C ILE A 83 -23.79 -1.67 9.50
N ILE A 84 -24.65 -2.52 10.06
CA ILE A 84 -24.61 -3.97 9.82
C ILE A 84 -25.63 -4.27 8.73
N ILE A 85 -25.16 -4.55 7.51
CA ILE A 85 -26.00 -4.99 6.41
C ILE A 85 -26.18 -6.50 6.52
N ASN A 86 -27.29 -6.95 7.09
CA ASN A 86 -27.70 -8.35 6.99
C ASN A 86 -28.28 -8.58 5.59
N CYS A 87 -27.43 -8.93 4.64
CA CYS A 87 -27.88 -9.33 3.31
C CYS A 87 -28.38 -10.79 3.39
N LEU A 88 -29.69 -10.98 3.54
CA LEU A 88 -30.32 -12.28 3.34
C LEU A 88 -30.54 -12.45 1.84
N PHE A 89 -29.63 -13.16 1.18
CA PHE A 89 -29.85 -13.64 -0.18
C PHE A 89 -30.90 -14.77 -0.13
N PRO A 90 -32.06 -14.63 -0.78
CA PRO A 90 -32.95 -15.77 -0.96
C PRO A 90 -32.32 -16.70 -1.99
N PHE A 91 -31.58 -17.70 -1.52
CA PHE A 91 -31.12 -18.80 -2.36
C PHE A 91 -32.32 -19.75 -2.57
N SER A 92 -32.95 -19.70 -3.74
CA SER A 92 -33.99 -20.67 -4.10
C SER A 92 -33.32 -21.99 -4.44
N THR A 93 -33.23 -22.91 -3.48
CA THR A 93 -32.94 -24.32 -3.76
C THR A 93 -34.22 -25.03 -4.19
N GLU A 94 -34.20 -25.67 -5.35
CA GLU A 94 -35.23 -26.63 -5.74
C GLU A 94 -35.36 -27.73 -4.67
N LEU A 95 -36.60 -27.98 -4.26
CA LEU A 95 -36.96 -28.92 -3.20
C LEU A 95 -36.88 -30.36 -3.74
N THR A 96 -35.75 -31.05 -3.51
CA THR A 96 -35.74 -32.51 -3.57
C THR A 96 -36.12 -33.06 -2.20
N ASN A 97 -37.33 -33.62 -2.10
CA ASN A 97 -37.86 -34.25 -0.89
C ASN A 97 -37.00 -35.45 -0.46
N LYS A 98 -36.02 -35.21 0.40
CA LYS A 98 -35.40 -36.23 1.23
C LYS A 98 -35.87 -35.97 2.66
N LEU A 99 -36.21 -37.02 3.41
CA LEU A 99 -36.51 -36.89 4.83
C LEU A 99 -35.27 -36.31 5.54
N ILE A 100 -35.30 -35.00 5.77
CA ILE A 100 -34.27 -34.28 6.51
C ILE A 100 -34.67 -34.40 7.96
N ALA A 101 -33.96 -35.24 8.71
CA ALA A 101 -33.93 -35.10 10.16
C ALA A 101 -33.37 -33.71 10.46
N THR A 102 -34.24 -32.77 10.81
CA THR A 102 -33.88 -31.41 11.16
C THR A 102 -33.28 -31.42 12.56
N TYR A 103 -31.96 -31.53 12.64
CA TYR A 103 -31.24 -31.11 13.83
C TYR A 103 -30.71 -29.70 13.58
N ASN A 104 -30.94 -28.82 14.55
CA ASN A 104 -30.41 -27.47 14.47
C ASN A 104 -28.88 -27.54 14.63
N LYS A 105 -28.16 -27.42 13.52
CA LYS A 105 -26.71 -27.13 13.52
C LYS A 105 -26.49 -25.66 13.89
N ILE A 106 -26.74 -25.33 15.16
CA ILE A 106 -26.45 -23.99 15.71
C ILE A 106 -24.95 -23.83 15.97
N TYR A 107 -24.20 -24.94 15.96
CA TYR A 107 -22.75 -24.90 16.12
C TYR A 107 -22.07 -24.22 14.92
N LYS A 108 -21.40 -23.12 15.19
CA LYS A 108 -20.45 -22.48 14.28
C LYS A 108 -19.09 -22.54 14.94
N PHE A 109 -18.15 -23.26 14.32
CA PHE A 109 -16.76 -23.28 14.79
C PHE A 109 -16.22 -21.84 14.78
N HIS A 110 -15.83 -21.35 15.95
CA HIS A 110 -15.17 -20.07 16.11
C HIS A 110 -13.75 -20.33 16.58
N TYR A 111 -12.77 -20.16 15.70
CA TYR A 111 -11.38 -20.24 16.09
C TYR A 111 -11.06 -19.09 17.05
N ILE A 112 -10.50 -19.41 18.21
CA ILE A 112 -10.05 -18.42 19.20
C ILE A 112 -8.54 -18.66 19.38
N ASN A 113 -7.73 -17.66 18.97
CA ASN A 113 -6.27 -17.72 19.09
C ASN A 113 -5.75 -17.17 20.43
N THR A 114 -6.63 -16.95 21.39
CA THR A 114 -6.27 -16.38 22.69
C THR A 114 -6.25 -17.47 23.74
N ILE A 115 -5.05 -17.77 24.26
CA ILE A 115 -4.89 -18.63 25.43
C ILE A 115 -5.36 -17.83 26.64
N PHE A 116 -6.42 -18.30 27.31
CA PHE A 116 -6.87 -17.73 28.58
C PHE A 116 -5.84 -18.05 29.66
N HIS A 117 -5.22 -17.01 30.23
CA HIS A 117 -4.32 -17.15 31.37
C HIS A 117 -5.06 -16.67 32.62
N PRO A 118 -5.03 -17.42 33.73
CA PRO A 118 -5.59 -16.94 34.99
C PRO A 118 -4.80 -15.71 35.49
N PRO A 119 -5.45 -14.82 36.27
CA PRO A 119 -4.77 -13.67 36.86
C PRO A 119 -3.62 -14.14 37.77
N ILE A 120 -2.47 -13.49 37.62
CA ILE A 120 -1.31 -13.71 38.48
C ILE A 120 -1.51 -12.85 39.73
N ILE A 121 -1.38 -13.47 40.91
CA ILE A 121 -1.41 -12.82 42.23
C ILE A 121 -0.02 -12.31 42.56
#